data_AF-Q9UX03-F1
#
_entry.id   AF-Q9UX03-F1
#
_cell.length_a   1.000
_cell.length_b   1.000
_cell.length_c   1.000
_cell.angle_alpha   90.00
_cell.angle_beta   90.00
_cell.angle_gamma   90.00
#
_symmetry.space_group_name_H-M   'P 1'
#
loop_
_entity.id
_entity.type
_entity.pdbx_description
1 polymer ?
#
loop_
_entity_poly.entity_id
_entity_poly.type
_entity_poly.pdbx_seq_one_letter_code
_entity_poly.pdbx_strand_id
1 'polypeptide(L)'
;MVRPVMKGRDLETLVFLGRLKEVKVEYCDEEKKMAKVIGITDTKEEVETECIPLRAAGKISTVLKHYIRLGVGNYIITQTDMRNVANVDTQAEEEEKEE
;
A
#
# COMPACT_ATOMS: atom_id res chain seq x y z
N MET A 1 -11.71 -6.09 18.84
CA MET A 1 -11.65 -6.43 17.39
C MET A 1 -10.26 -6.98 17.12
N VAL A 2 -10.15 -8.13 16.46
CA VAL A 2 -8.86 -8.71 16.08
C VAL A 2 -8.45 -8.08 14.76
N ARG A 3 -7.30 -7.39 14.72
CA ARG A 3 -6.75 -6.82 13.48
C ARG A 3 -6.15 -7.97 12.64
N PRO A 4 -6.41 -8.05 11.33
CA PRO A 4 -5.78 -9.04 10.48
C PRO A 4 -4.26 -8.87 10.50
N VAL A 5 -3.54 -9.98 10.65
CA VAL A 5 -2.07 -9.99 10.67
C VAL A 5 -1.55 -10.17 9.24
N MET A 6 -0.65 -9.28 8.82
CA MET A 6 -0.06 -9.23 7.48
C MET A 6 1.47 -9.13 7.54
N LYS A 7 2.17 -9.60 6.49
CA LYS A 7 3.60 -9.36 6.35
C LYS A 7 3.84 -7.94 5.82
N GLY A 8 5.04 -7.40 6.04
CA GLY A 8 5.42 -6.08 5.51
C GLY A 8 5.24 -5.95 3.99
N ARG A 9 5.51 -7.02 3.23
CA ARG A 9 5.30 -7.07 1.77
C ARG A 9 3.82 -6.97 1.37
N ASP A 10 2.92 -7.51 2.19
CA ASP A 10 1.49 -7.44 1.91
C ASP A 10 1.00 -6.00 2.11
N LEU A 11 1.52 -5.29 3.12
CA LEU A 11 1.27 -3.85 3.31
C LEU A 11 1.80 -3.01 2.15
N GLU A 12 3.00 -3.30 1.64
CA GLU A 12 3.55 -2.64 0.45
C GLU A 12 2.62 -2.82 -0.76
N THR A 13 2.13 -4.04 -0.96
CA THR A 13 1.16 -4.35 -2.02
C THR A 13 -0.10 -3.51 -1.88
N LEU A 14 -0.64 -3.33 -0.66
CA LEU A 14 -1.80 -2.47 -0.44
C LEU A 14 -1.52 -0.99 -0.77
N VAL A 15 -0.29 -0.49 -0.57
CA VAL A 15 0.10 0.86 -1.01
C VAL A 15 0.10 0.95 -2.53
N PHE A 16 0.71 -0.02 -3.21
CA PHE A 16 0.76 -0.08 -4.68
C PHE A 16 -0.60 -0.33 -5.33
N LEU A 17 -1.57 -0.84 -4.58
CA LEU A 17 -2.97 -0.96 -4.97
C LEU A 17 -3.81 0.27 -4.59
N GLY A 18 -3.21 1.30 -3.98
CA GLY A 18 -3.90 2.53 -3.57
C GLY A 18 -4.89 2.35 -2.41
N ARG A 19 -4.91 1.15 -1.82
CA ARG A 19 -5.82 0.74 -0.75
C ARG A 19 -5.29 1.08 0.64
N LEU A 20 -3.98 1.29 0.80
CA LEU A 20 -3.41 1.76 2.07
C LEU A 20 -3.34 3.29 2.09
N LYS A 21 -3.94 3.91 3.12
CA LYS A 21 -4.00 5.38 3.25
C LYS A 21 -3.10 5.94 4.34
N GLU A 22 -2.95 5.23 5.45
CA GLU A 22 -2.16 5.69 6.59
C GLU A 22 -1.38 4.53 7.20
N VAL A 23 -0.21 4.84 7.78
CA VAL A 23 0.62 3.88 8.50
C VAL A 23 1.10 4.45 9.83
N LYS A 24 0.90 3.69 10.90
CA LYS A 24 1.34 3.97 12.27
C LYS A 24 2.26 2.85 12.77
N VAL A 25 2.99 3.13 13.84
CA VAL A 25 3.84 2.14 14.53
C VAL A 25 3.40 2.11 15.98
N GLU A 26 3.07 0.92 16.49
CA GLU A 26 2.76 0.67 17.89
C GLU A 26 3.85 -0.20 18.51
N TYR A 27 4.32 0.17 19.70
CA TYR A 27 5.27 -0.64 20.45
C TYR A 27 4.57 -1.87 21.04
N CYS A 28 5.23 -3.02 20.98
CA CYS A 28 4.72 -4.26 21.54
C CYS A 28 5.20 -4.51 22.98
N ASP A 29 6.23 -3.77 23.42
CA ASP A 29 6.87 -3.90 24.71
C ASP A 29 7.23 -2.54 25.31
N GLU A 30 7.33 -2.47 26.65
CA GLU A 30 7.69 -1.22 27.35
C GLU A 30 9.14 -0.80 27.07
N GLU A 31 10.03 -1.78 26.83
CA GLU A 31 11.43 -1.55 26.47
C GLU A 31 11.59 -1.03 25.03
N LYS A 32 10.50 -0.98 24.25
CA LYS A 32 10.45 -0.52 22.86
C LYS A 32 11.42 -1.26 21.93
N LYS A 33 11.75 -2.52 22.22
CA LYS A 33 12.59 -3.34 21.34
C LYS A 33 11.78 -3.93 20.19
N MET A 34 10.48 -4.12 20.41
CA MET A 34 9.54 -4.73 19.48
C MET A 34 8.43 -3.74 19.13
N ALA A 35 8.04 -3.74 17.87
CA ALA A 35 6.96 -2.91 17.37
C ALA A 35 6.22 -3.62 16.25
N LYS A 36 4.98 -3.21 16.04
CA LYS A 36 4.16 -3.60 14.91
C LYS A 36 3.82 -2.38 14.07
N VAL A 37 3.66 -2.59 12.77
CA VAL A 37 3.23 -1.57 11.83
C VAL A 37 1.73 -1.74 11.61
N ILE A 38 0.98 -0.65 11.74
CA ILE A 38 -0.47 -0.64 11.56
C ILE A 38 -0.79 0.15 10.31
N GLY A 39 -1.42 -0.52 9.37
CA GLY A 39 -1.95 0.05 8.16
C GLY A 39 -3.43 0.37 8.31
N ILE A 40 -3.85 1.54 7.85
CA ILE A 40 -5.26 1.93 7.73
C ILE A 40 -5.62 1.96 6.26
N THR A 41 -6.61 1.16 5.86
CA THR A 41 -7.06 1.06 4.48
C THR A 41 -7.99 2.21 4.08
N ASP A 42 -8.30 2.30 2.79
CA ASP A 42 -9.31 3.20 2.23
C ASP A 42 -10.73 2.92 2.74
N THR A 43 -10.99 1.69 3.21
CA THR A 43 -12.22 1.28 3.91
C THR A 43 -12.20 1.59 5.41
N LYS A 44 -11.13 2.21 5.93
CA LYS A 44 -10.89 2.48 7.36
C LYS A 44 -10.70 1.20 8.20
N GLU A 45 -10.39 0.08 7.56
CA GLU A 45 -10.02 -1.15 8.26
C GLU A 45 -8.55 -1.06 8.72
N GLU A 46 -8.28 -1.57 9.91
CA GLU A 46 -6.93 -1.63 10.47
C GLU A 46 -6.35 -3.02 10.24
N VAL A 47 -5.20 -3.08 9.57
CA VAL A 47 -4.36 -4.28 9.42
C VAL A 47 -3.05 -4.07 10.15
N GLU A 48 -2.46 -5.13 10.70
CA GLU A 48 -1.21 -5.01 11.45
C GLU A 48 -0.17 -6.06 11.08
N THR A 49 1.10 -5.78 11.33
CA THR A 49 2.14 -6.80 11.30
C THR A 49 2.23 -7.53 12.63
N GLU A 50 2.89 -8.68 12.60
CA GLU A 50 3.42 -9.28 13.83
C GLU A 50 4.37 -8.30 14.54
N CYS A 51 4.59 -8.54 15.84
CA CYS A 51 5.62 -7.83 16.59
C CYS A 51 6.99 -8.20 16.05
N ILE A 52 7.68 -7.23 15.45
CA ILE A 52 9.00 -7.36 14.84
C ILE A 52 9.98 -6.39 15.53
N PRO A 53 11.30 -6.55 15.36
CA PRO A 53 12.26 -5.61 15.93
C PRO A 53 11.98 -4.16 15.50
N LEU A 54 12.07 -3.20 16.41
CA LEU A 54 11.75 -1.79 16.17
C LEU A 54 12.43 -1.23 14.92
N ARG A 55 13.70 -1.61 14.68
CA ARG A 55 14.45 -1.19 13.49
C ARG A 55 13.80 -1.67 12.19
N ALA A 56 13.25 -2.89 12.17
CA ALA A 56 12.55 -3.44 11.00
C ALA A 56 11.21 -2.75 10.80
N ALA A 57 10.42 -2.56 11.86
CA ALA A 57 9.16 -1.81 11.81
C ALA A 57 9.39 -0.36 11.32
N GLY A 58 10.46 0.28 11.80
CA GLY A 58 10.88 1.61 11.35
C GLY A 58 11.10 1.66 9.84
N LYS A 59 11.93 0.76 9.30
CA LYS A 59 12.20 0.66 7.85
C LYS A 59 10.90 0.48 7.03
N ILE A 60 10.06 -0.48 7.42
CA ILE A 60 8.79 -0.74 6.73
C ILE A 60 7.92 0.51 6.75
N SER A 61 7.71 1.11 7.94
CA SER A 61 6.86 2.29 8.07
C SER A 61 7.36 3.49 7.26
N THR A 62 8.69 3.69 7.17
CA THR A 62 9.29 4.77 6.39
C THR A 62 9.03 4.56 4.90
N VAL A 63 9.24 3.35 4.39
CA VAL A 63 9.02 3.01 2.98
C VAL A 63 7.54 3.19 2.61
N LEU A 64 6.62 2.65 3.43
CA LEU A 64 5.18 2.77 3.17
C LEU A 64 4.73 4.24 3.17
N LYS A 65 5.14 5.02 4.18
CA LYS A 65 4.83 6.46 4.25
C LYS A 65 5.39 7.23 3.04
N HIS A 66 6.57 6.86 2.56
CA HIS A 66 7.17 7.47 1.39
C HIS A 66 6.32 7.24 0.14
N TYR A 67 5.93 6.00 -0.14
CA TYR A 67 5.11 5.67 -1.30
C TYR A 67 3.68 6.23 -1.22
N ILE A 68 3.08 6.26 -0.04
CA ILE A 68 1.80 6.93 0.19
C ILE A 68 1.93 8.43 -0.14
N ARG A 69 3.00 9.09 0.33
CA ARG A 69 3.24 10.52 0.06
C ARG A 69 3.50 10.82 -1.41
N LEU A 70 4.19 9.93 -2.13
CA LEU A 70 4.37 10.03 -3.57
C LEU A 70 3.07 9.84 -4.35
N GLY A 71 2.01 9.35 -3.69
CA GLY A 71 0.73 9.10 -4.33
C GLY A 71 0.82 7.98 -5.36
N VAL A 72 1.67 6.96 -5.13
CA VAL A 72 1.86 5.85 -6.09
C VAL A 72 0.52 5.17 -6.42
N GLY A 73 -0.36 5.04 -5.44
CA GLY A 73 -1.71 4.51 -5.63
C GLY A 73 -2.60 5.33 -6.58
N ASN A 74 -2.26 6.60 -6.84
CA ASN A 74 -3.00 7.45 -7.77
C ASN A 74 -2.66 7.20 -9.22
N TYR A 75 -1.64 6.39 -9.54
CA TYR A 75 -1.26 6.05 -10.92
C TYR A 75 -1.91 4.74 -11.40
N ILE A 76 -2.67 4.08 -10.54
CA ILE A 76 -3.35 2.83 -10.89
C ILE A 76 -4.57 3.17 -11.72
N ILE A 77 -4.74 2.44 -12.82
CA ILE A 77 -5.97 2.47 -13.59
C ILE A 77 -6.91 1.43 -13.00
N THR A 78 -8.08 1.90 -12.59
CA THR A 78 -9.17 1.02 -12.17
C THR A 78 -10.31 1.18 -13.16
N GLN A 79 -11.18 0.17 -13.31
CA GLN A 79 -12.36 0.28 -14.18
C GLN A 79 -13.25 1.50 -13.81
N THR A 80 -13.19 1.92 -12.55
CA THR A 80 -13.93 3.05 -12.00
C THR A 80 -13.22 4.40 -12.10
N ASP A 81 -11.91 4.43 -12.34
CA ASP A 81 -11.12 5.66 -12.46
C ASP A 81 -10.14 5.55 -13.64
N MET A 82 -10.62 6.03 -14.79
CA MET A 82 -9.87 6.06 -16.05
C MET A 82 -8.99 7.30 -16.22
N ARG A 83 -8.87 8.18 -15.20
CA ARG A 83 -8.11 9.43 -15.33
C ARG A 83 -6.63 9.21 -15.68
N ASN A 84 -6.09 8.04 -15.34
CA ASN A 84 -4.69 7.67 -15.61
C ASN A 84 -4.49 6.92 -16.94
N VAL A 85 -5.55 6.66 -17.70
CA VAL A 85 -5.46 5.93 -18.99
C VAL A 85 -4.56 6.68 -19.99
N ALA A 86 -4.48 8.00 -19.91
CA ALA A 86 -3.58 8.81 -20.72
C ALA A 86 -2.07 8.51 -20.49
N ASN A 87 -1.72 7.84 -19.39
CA ASN A 87 -0.34 7.43 -19.09
C ASN A 87 -0.05 5.98 -19.47
N VAL A 88 -0.98 5.29 -20.14
CA VAL A 88 -0.76 3.95 -20.68
C VAL A 88 -0.48 4.05 -22.16
N ASP A 89 0.64 3.45 -22.57
CA ASP A 89 0.92 3.19 -23.97
C ASP A 89 -0.10 2.18 -24.50
N THR A 90 -1.25 2.66 -24.98
CA THR A 90 -2.12 1.85 -25.82
C THR A 90 -1.45 1.80 -27.18
N GLN A 91 -0.78 0.70 -27.51
CA GLN A 91 -0.57 0.38 -28.91
C GLN A 91 -1.96 0.33 -29.54
N ALA A 92 -2.22 1.21 -30.51
CA ALA A 92 -3.42 1.09 -31.32
C ALA A 92 -3.33 -0.29 -32.00
N GLU A 93 -4.23 -1.20 -31.65
CA GLU A 93 -4.50 -2.33 -32.55
C GLU A 93 -4.94 -1.68 -33.86
N GLU A 94 -4.10 -1.78 -34.89
CA GLU A 94 -4.48 -1.36 -36.23
C GLU A 94 -5.75 -2.12 -36.59
N GLU A 95 -6.87 -1.41 -36.70
CA GLU A 95 -8.08 -1.95 -37.29
C GLU A 95 -7.72 -2.40 -38.70
N GLU A 96 -7.57 -3.71 -38.90
CA GLU A 96 -7.59 -4.34 -40.22
C GLU A 96 -8.93 -3.98 -40.87
N LYS A 97 -8.92 -2.90 -41.65
CA LYS A 97 -9.92 -2.67 -42.69
C LYS A 97 -9.66 -3.70 -43.78
N GLU A 98 -10.34 -4.84 -43.69
CA GLU A 98 -10.54 -5.71 -44.84
C GLU A 98 -11.60 -5.05 -45.75
N GLU A 99 -11.14 -4.53 -46.90
CA GLU A 99 -11.94 -4.20 -48.08
C GLU A 99 -12.41 -5.48 -48.81
#